data_AF-A0A356M5S3-F1
#
_entry.id   AF-A0A356M5S3-F1
#
_cell.length_a   1.000
_cell.length_b   1.000
_cell.length_c   1.000
_cell.angle_alpha   90.00
_cell.angle_beta   90.00
_cell.angle_gamma   90.00
#
_symmetry.space_group_name_H-M   'P 1'
#
loop_
_entity.id
_entity.type
_entity.pdbx_description
1 polymer ?
#
loop_
_entity_poly.entity_id
_entity_poly.type
_entity_poly.pdbx_seq_one_letter_code
_entity_poly.pdbx_strand_id
1 'polypeptide(L)'
;MEKVRKGKGLSAEQEQLMHDRQVPQWYIDSCKKIRYMFPKAHAAAYTISSLRIAWFKINYPEEYYCAYFTIRADEFDSSRMCLPAGEIKKSRMALKVSFREAPDREQKIYYIVELIEEMQLRGIDFLPIDLYESAAVHFTKAGPGQIRPPLKAIPSISQGMAESIVRARADGVFKSRDELMRRAGIGQSAVETLEKAGCLKGLPASSQIDLFELLG
;
A
#
# COMPACT_ATOMS: atom_id res chain seq x y z
N MET A 1 27.63 -26.70 -11.49
CA MET A 1 26.87 -25.56 -10.90
C MET A 1 26.38 -24.57 -11.96
N GLU A 2 27.26 -23.97 -12.78
CA GLU A 2 26.90 -22.91 -13.74
C GLU A 2 25.80 -23.25 -14.76
N LYS A 3 25.83 -24.45 -15.35
CA LYS A 3 24.78 -24.90 -16.30
C LYS A 3 23.45 -25.12 -15.60
N VAL A 4 23.48 -25.82 -14.46
CA VAL A 4 22.31 -26.14 -13.63
C VAL A 4 21.59 -24.87 -13.16
N ARG A 5 22.31 -23.86 -12.63
CA ARG A 5 21.68 -22.62 -12.14
C ARG A 5 20.97 -21.81 -13.24
N LYS A 6 21.33 -22.04 -14.50
CA LYS A 6 20.74 -21.41 -15.71
C LYS A 6 19.72 -22.31 -16.41
N GLY A 7 19.30 -23.41 -15.78
CA GLY A 7 18.31 -24.32 -16.35
C GLY A 7 18.80 -25.18 -17.50
N LYS A 8 20.12 -25.26 -17.73
CA LYS A 8 20.74 -25.98 -18.85
C LYS A 8 21.07 -27.45 -18.53
N GLY A 9 20.61 -27.97 -17.39
CA GLY A 9 20.86 -29.34 -16.96
C GLY A 9 22.33 -29.70 -16.79
N LEU A 10 22.64 -30.98 -17.02
CA LEU A 10 23.99 -31.57 -16.99
C LEU A 10 24.33 -32.10 -18.39
N SER A 11 25.61 -32.11 -18.78
CA SER A 11 26.06 -32.91 -19.94
C SER A 11 26.31 -34.36 -19.53
N ALA A 12 26.34 -35.28 -20.50
CA ALA A 12 26.67 -36.68 -20.28
C ALA A 12 28.01 -36.86 -19.52
N GLU A 13 29.04 -36.09 -19.87
CA GLU A 13 30.33 -36.08 -19.17
C GLU A 13 30.21 -35.66 -17.70
N GLN A 14 29.36 -34.67 -17.40
CA GLN A 14 29.15 -34.20 -16.03
C GLN A 14 28.39 -35.23 -15.20
N GLU A 15 27.43 -35.93 -15.80
CA GLU A 15 26.70 -37.01 -15.15
C GLU A 15 27.61 -38.20 -14.85
N GLN A 16 28.42 -38.62 -15.83
CA GLN A 16 29.36 -39.71 -15.64
C GLN A 16 30.38 -39.37 -14.54
N LEU A 17 30.95 -38.17 -14.55
CA LEU A 17 31.84 -37.72 -13.49
C LEU A 17 31.17 -37.73 -12.10
N MET A 18 29.88 -37.38 -12.03
CA MET A 18 29.12 -37.44 -10.78
C MET A 18 28.91 -38.90 -10.32
N HIS A 19 28.63 -39.82 -11.24
CA HIS A 19 28.55 -41.26 -10.95
C HIS A 19 29.88 -41.83 -10.45
N ASP A 20 30.99 -41.50 -11.12
CA ASP A 20 32.34 -41.97 -10.75
C ASP A 20 32.75 -41.48 -9.35
N ARG A 21 32.22 -40.33 -8.93
CA ARG A 21 32.40 -39.75 -7.59
C ARG A 21 31.33 -40.16 -6.59
N GLN A 22 30.53 -41.18 -6.90
CA GLN A 22 29.50 -41.76 -6.04
C GLN A 22 28.44 -40.73 -5.59
N VAL A 23 28.15 -39.72 -6.43
CA VAL A 23 27.06 -38.79 -6.17
C VAL A 23 25.73 -39.56 -6.33
N PRO A 24 24.82 -39.51 -5.34
CA PRO A 24 23.56 -40.23 -5.41
C PRO A 24 22.70 -39.83 -6.63
N GLN A 25 22.00 -40.80 -7.22
CA GLN A 25 21.14 -40.59 -8.39
C GLN A 25 20.13 -39.46 -8.19
N TRP A 26 19.50 -39.38 -7.01
CA TRP A 26 18.49 -38.36 -6.71
C TRP A 26 19.04 -36.93 -6.82
N TYR A 27 20.35 -36.72 -6.54
CA TYR A 27 20.98 -35.41 -6.63
C TYR A 27 21.22 -35.01 -8.09
N ILE A 28 21.64 -35.97 -8.92
CA ILE A 28 21.78 -35.81 -10.37
C ILE A 28 20.40 -35.46 -10.97
N ASP A 29 19.36 -36.21 -10.60
CA ASP A 29 17.98 -35.97 -11.06
C ASP A 29 17.45 -34.60 -10.60
N SER A 30 17.78 -34.19 -9.37
CA SER A 30 17.46 -32.86 -8.84
C SER A 30 18.11 -31.75 -9.68
N CYS A 31 19.40 -31.89 -10.00
CA CYS A 31 20.14 -30.95 -10.85
C CYS A 31 19.51 -30.79 -12.25
N LYS A 32 18.89 -31.84 -12.80
CA LYS A 32 18.21 -31.79 -14.11
C LYS A 32 16.86 -31.05 -14.07
N LYS A 33 16.23 -30.94 -12.89
CA LYS A 33 14.93 -30.28 -12.70
C LYS A 33 15.04 -28.77 -12.49
N ILE A 34 16.17 -28.29 -11.96
CA ILE A 34 16.38 -26.88 -11.65
C ILE A 34 16.31 -26.05 -12.94
N ARG A 35 15.38 -25.08 -12.99
CA ARG A 35 15.24 -24.09 -14.09
C ARG A 35 16.02 -22.81 -13.83
N TYR A 36 16.11 -22.42 -12.56
CA TYR A 36 16.82 -21.25 -12.10
C TYR A 36 17.24 -21.43 -10.64
N MET A 37 18.43 -20.95 -10.26
CA MET A 37 18.91 -21.02 -8.87
C MET A 37 19.69 -19.78 -8.48
N PHE A 38 19.33 -19.19 -7.34
CA PHE A 38 20.02 -18.01 -6.81
C PHE A 38 21.42 -18.33 -6.28
N PRO A 39 22.40 -17.43 -6.48
CA PRO A 39 23.66 -17.51 -5.75
C PRO A 39 23.44 -17.18 -4.27
N LYS A 40 24.24 -17.80 -3.38
CA LYS A 40 24.12 -17.63 -1.92
C LYS A 40 24.14 -16.17 -1.47
N ALA A 41 24.98 -15.33 -2.08
CA ALA A 41 25.06 -13.91 -1.75
C ALA A 41 23.74 -13.15 -2.00
N HIS A 42 23.04 -13.47 -3.09
CA HIS A 42 21.74 -12.87 -3.40
C HIS A 42 20.69 -13.29 -2.37
N ALA A 43 20.61 -14.59 -2.05
CA ALA A 43 19.71 -15.09 -1.02
C ALA A 43 19.99 -14.42 0.34
N ALA A 44 21.25 -14.33 0.76
CA ALA A 44 21.64 -13.69 2.02
C ALA A 44 21.24 -12.20 2.07
N ALA A 45 21.48 -11.44 1.00
CA ALA A 45 21.12 -10.02 0.94
C ALA A 45 19.61 -9.78 1.09
N TYR A 46 18.80 -10.60 0.41
CA TYR A 46 17.34 -10.53 0.53
C TYR A 46 16.88 -10.96 1.92
N THR A 47 17.40 -12.06 2.45
CA THR A 47 17.05 -12.54 3.81
C THR A 47 17.38 -11.51 4.88
N ILE A 48 18.55 -10.86 4.84
CA ILE A 48 18.91 -9.82 5.81
C ILE A 48 17.92 -8.65 5.74
N SER A 49 17.53 -8.23 4.54
CA SER A 49 16.55 -7.16 4.35
C SER A 49 15.16 -7.58 4.87
N SER A 50 14.72 -8.80 4.57
CA SER A 50 13.46 -9.36 5.07
C SER A 50 13.43 -9.45 6.60
N LEU A 51 14.53 -9.86 7.23
CA LEU A 51 14.63 -9.93 8.70
C LEU A 51 14.54 -8.53 9.34
N ARG A 52 15.17 -7.52 8.73
CA ARG A 52 15.06 -6.13 9.19
C ARG A 52 13.61 -5.65 9.14
N ILE A 53 12.92 -5.87 8.01
CA ILE A 53 11.51 -5.50 7.86
C ILE A 53 10.62 -6.27 8.85
N ALA A 54 10.86 -7.57 9.02
CA ALA A 54 10.11 -8.41 9.95
C ALA A 54 10.27 -7.94 11.41
N TRP A 55 11.47 -7.47 11.78
CA TRP A 55 11.69 -6.91 13.10
C TRP A 55 10.81 -5.69 13.38
N PHE A 56 10.66 -4.77 12.41
CA PHE A 56 9.70 -3.66 12.54
C PHE A 56 8.25 -4.15 12.58
N LYS A 57 7.87 -5.11 11.72
CA LYS A 57 6.52 -5.68 11.72
C LYS A 57 6.12 -6.24 13.10
N ILE A 58 7.07 -6.82 13.84
CA ILE A 58 6.83 -7.39 15.17
C ILE A 58 6.85 -6.30 16.24
N ASN A 59 7.91 -5.49 16.31
CA ASN A 59 8.19 -4.59 17.44
C ASN A 59 7.61 -3.18 17.28
N TYR A 60 7.39 -2.73 16.03
CA TYR A 60 6.90 -1.39 15.66
C TYR A 60 5.84 -1.53 14.55
N PRO A 61 4.72 -2.22 14.84
CA PRO A 61 3.76 -2.61 13.82
C PRO A 61 3.12 -1.41 13.12
N GLU A 62 2.79 -0.34 13.86
CA GLU A 62 2.17 0.87 13.31
C GLU A 62 3.11 1.55 12.32
N GLU A 63 4.39 1.70 12.66
CA GLU A 63 5.41 2.26 11.78
C GLU A 63 5.64 1.38 10.55
N TYR A 64 5.62 0.05 10.72
CA TYR A 64 5.69 -0.89 9.60
C TYR A 64 4.52 -0.71 8.62
N TYR A 65 3.28 -0.64 9.12
CA TYR A 65 2.10 -0.47 8.27
C TYR A 65 2.12 0.91 7.57
N CYS A 66 2.46 1.98 8.29
CA CYS A 66 2.64 3.31 7.68
C CYS A 66 3.65 3.28 6.51
N ALA A 67 4.82 2.66 6.71
CA ALA A 67 5.83 2.54 5.68
C ALA A 67 5.37 1.67 4.50
N TYR A 68 4.71 0.54 4.79
CA TYR A 68 4.21 -0.36 3.76
C TYR A 68 3.17 0.33 2.88
N PHE A 69 2.13 0.94 3.46
CA PHE A 69 1.06 1.58 2.70
C PHE A 69 1.54 2.83 1.95
N THR A 70 2.56 3.51 2.46
CA THR A 70 3.18 4.65 1.75
C THR A 70 3.95 4.23 0.50
N ILE A 71 4.64 3.08 0.52
CA ILE A 71 5.62 2.70 -0.52
C ILE A 71 5.05 1.65 -1.49
N ARG A 72 4.17 0.77 -1.02
CA ARG A 72 3.78 -0.46 -1.73
C ARG A 72 2.30 -0.52 -2.13
N ALA A 73 1.46 0.38 -1.61
CA ALA A 73 0.02 0.33 -1.80
C ALA A 73 -0.52 1.36 -2.82
N ASP A 74 0.27 1.71 -3.85
CA ASP A 74 -0.12 2.70 -4.87
C ASP A 74 -1.39 2.32 -5.66
N GLU A 75 -1.75 1.04 -5.73
CA GLU A 75 -2.91 0.56 -6.49
C GLU A 75 -4.23 0.58 -5.70
N PHE A 76 -4.21 1.10 -4.47
CA PHE A 76 -5.31 1.00 -3.52
C PHE A 76 -5.70 2.38 -2.96
N ASP A 77 -6.96 2.77 -3.13
CA ASP A 77 -7.48 4.07 -2.70
C ASP A 77 -8.29 3.99 -1.39
N SER A 78 -8.59 5.16 -0.81
CA SER A 78 -9.25 5.33 0.48
C SER A 78 -10.63 4.63 0.56
N SER A 79 -11.33 4.48 -0.57
CA SER A 79 -12.67 3.87 -0.62
C SER A 79 -12.65 2.36 -0.35
N ARG A 80 -11.49 1.73 -0.52
CA ARG A 80 -11.31 0.28 -0.33
C ARG A 80 -10.49 -0.05 0.91
N MET A 81 -9.62 0.85 1.38
CA MET A 81 -8.77 0.60 2.56
C MET A 81 -9.42 0.88 3.90
N CYS A 82 -10.28 1.89 3.99
CA CYS A 82 -10.88 2.29 5.27
C CYS A 82 -12.21 1.55 5.55
N LEU A 83 -12.34 0.30 5.07
CA LEU A 83 -13.56 -0.48 5.26
C LEU A 83 -13.55 -1.18 6.62
N PRO A 84 -14.74 -1.40 7.24
CA PRO A 84 -14.84 -2.19 8.46
C PRO A 84 -14.31 -3.61 8.28
N ALA A 85 -13.79 -4.21 9.35
CA ALA A 85 -13.15 -5.54 9.32
C ALA A 85 -14.00 -6.65 8.67
N GLY A 86 -15.33 -6.60 8.85
CA GLY A 86 -16.25 -7.54 8.19
C GLY A 86 -16.23 -7.42 6.66
N GLU A 87 -16.15 -6.21 6.12
CA GLU A 87 -16.13 -5.94 4.68
C GLU A 87 -14.74 -6.21 4.09
N ILE A 88 -13.66 -5.88 4.80
CA ILE A 88 -12.29 -6.24 4.41
C ILE A 88 -12.16 -7.76 4.26
N LYS A 89 -12.63 -8.52 5.24
CA LYS A 89 -12.60 -9.99 5.20
C LYS A 89 -13.40 -10.55 4.02
N LYS A 90 -14.62 -10.03 3.78
CA LYS A 90 -15.44 -10.42 2.62
C LYS A 90 -14.73 -10.12 1.31
N SER A 91 -14.14 -8.93 1.18
CA SER A 91 -13.38 -8.51 0.00
C SER A 91 -12.19 -9.44 -0.26
N ARG A 92 -11.40 -9.76 0.78
CA ARG A 92 -10.28 -10.71 0.64
C ARG A 92 -10.76 -12.09 0.20
N MET A 93 -11.83 -12.60 0.81
CA MET A 93 -12.37 -13.91 0.46
C MET A 93 -12.83 -13.96 -1.01
N ALA A 94 -13.47 -12.91 -1.51
CA ALA A 94 -13.87 -12.80 -2.92
C ALA A 94 -12.64 -12.80 -3.84
N LEU A 95 -11.62 -11.98 -3.55
CA LEU A 95 -10.37 -11.91 -4.32
C LEU A 95 -9.58 -13.23 -4.29
N LYS A 96 -9.70 -14.00 -3.21
CA LYS A 96 -9.01 -15.29 -3.06
C LYS A 96 -9.52 -16.34 -4.06
N VAL A 97 -10.82 -16.34 -4.37
CA VAL A 97 -11.45 -17.33 -5.24
C VAL A 97 -10.87 -17.26 -6.66
N SER A 98 -10.69 -16.06 -7.18
CA SER A 98 -10.15 -15.82 -8.54
C SER A 98 -8.64 -15.58 -8.57
N PHE A 99 -7.93 -15.64 -7.44
CA PHE A 99 -6.55 -15.15 -7.32
C PHE A 99 -5.58 -15.65 -8.40
N ARG A 100 -5.62 -16.94 -8.74
CA ARG A 100 -4.67 -17.54 -9.70
C ARG A 100 -4.90 -17.11 -11.15
N GLU A 101 -6.14 -16.75 -11.48
CA GLU A 101 -6.58 -16.37 -12.82
C GLU A 101 -6.71 -14.85 -12.95
N ALA A 102 -6.68 -14.13 -11.83
CA ALA A 102 -6.83 -12.70 -11.76
C ALA A 102 -5.62 -11.97 -12.39
N PRO A 103 -5.83 -10.80 -13.01
CA PRO A 103 -4.74 -9.95 -13.47
C PRO A 103 -3.79 -9.54 -12.34
N ASP A 104 -2.54 -9.22 -12.67
CA ASP A 104 -1.51 -8.80 -11.70
C ASP A 104 -1.98 -7.71 -10.73
N ARG A 105 -2.78 -6.76 -11.21
CA ARG A 105 -3.38 -5.68 -10.39
C ARG A 105 -4.27 -6.24 -9.28
N GLU A 106 -5.15 -7.18 -9.60
CA GLU A 106 -6.06 -7.78 -8.62
C GLU A 106 -5.31 -8.66 -7.61
N GLN A 107 -4.25 -9.36 -8.06
CA GLN A 107 -3.39 -10.11 -7.14
C GLN A 107 -2.66 -9.19 -6.16
N LYS A 108 -2.18 -8.02 -6.60
CA LYS A 108 -1.59 -7.01 -5.70
C LYS A 108 -2.62 -6.47 -4.72
N ILE A 109 -3.84 -6.18 -5.19
CA ILE A 109 -4.93 -5.75 -4.32
C ILE A 109 -5.24 -6.82 -3.26
N TYR A 110 -5.27 -8.10 -3.61
CA TYR A 110 -5.43 -9.20 -2.65
C TYR A 110 -4.41 -9.10 -1.49
N TYR A 111 -3.12 -8.92 -1.81
CA TYR A 111 -2.08 -8.82 -0.78
C TYR A 111 -2.22 -7.56 0.08
N ILE A 112 -2.68 -6.44 -0.50
CA ILE A 112 -2.94 -5.22 0.27
C ILE A 112 -4.11 -5.44 1.25
N VAL A 113 -5.21 -6.02 0.78
CA VAL A 113 -6.38 -6.32 1.62
C VAL A 113 -6.03 -7.33 2.71
N GLU A 114 -5.22 -8.34 2.40
CA GLU A 114 -4.73 -9.31 3.39
C GLU A 114 -3.91 -8.63 4.50
N LEU A 115 -3.09 -7.64 4.14
CA LEU A 115 -2.33 -6.87 5.13
C LEU A 115 -3.22 -5.94 5.97
N ILE A 116 -4.28 -5.38 5.40
CA ILE A 116 -5.27 -4.57 6.14
C ILE A 116 -6.04 -5.45 7.13
N GLU A 117 -6.46 -6.65 6.71
CA GLU A 117 -7.11 -7.62 7.62
C GLU A 117 -6.18 -7.97 8.78
N GLU A 118 -4.89 -8.25 8.50
CA GLU A 118 -3.89 -8.50 9.54
C GLU A 118 -3.74 -7.30 10.49
N MET A 119 -3.63 -6.09 9.94
CA MET A 119 -3.50 -4.85 10.71
C MET A 119 -4.70 -4.66 11.67
N GLN A 120 -5.92 -4.82 11.16
CA GLN A 120 -7.16 -4.71 11.93
C GLN A 120 -7.26 -5.79 13.02
N LEU A 121 -6.85 -7.03 12.72
CA LEU A 121 -6.79 -8.11 13.71
C LEU A 121 -5.76 -7.87 14.82
N ARG A 122 -4.77 -7.00 14.59
CA ARG A 122 -3.79 -6.55 15.60
C ARG A 122 -4.27 -5.32 16.38
N GLY A 123 -5.51 -4.86 16.17
CA GLY A 123 -6.07 -3.69 16.83
C GLY A 123 -5.57 -2.35 16.29
N ILE A 124 -5.03 -2.35 15.06
CA ILE A 124 -4.59 -1.14 14.37
C ILE A 124 -5.56 -0.88 13.21
N ASP A 125 -6.07 0.33 13.08
CA ASP A 125 -7.02 0.67 12.01
C ASP A 125 -6.76 2.06 11.42
N PHE A 126 -7.40 2.32 10.29
CA PHE A 126 -7.33 3.61 9.63
C PHE A 126 -8.30 4.62 10.25
N LEU A 127 -7.79 5.81 10.55
CA LEU A 127 -8.63 6.97 10.76
C LEU A 127 -9.15 7.52 9.43
N PRO A 128 -10.27 8.27 9.43
CA PRO A 128 -10.73 9.01 8.27
C PRO A 128 -9.64 9.95 7.74
N ILE A 129 -9.69 10.27 6.46
CA ILE A 129 -8.80 11.29 5.90
C ILE A 129 -9.28 12.65 6.38
N ASP A 130 -8.35 13.49 6.84
CA ASP A 130 -8.66 14.77 7.44
C ASP A 130 -7.91 15.90 6.72
N LEU A 131 -8.61 16.99 6.41
CA LEU A 131 -8.06 18.10 5.64
C LEU A 131 -6.86 18.77 6.33
N TYR A 132 -6.81 18.75 7.66
CA TYR A 132 -5.81 19.45 8.47
C TYR A 132 -4.79 18.52 9.10
N GLU A 133 -5.15 17.28 9.39
CA GLU A 133 -4.25 16.31 10.03
C GLU A 133 -3.58 15.35 9.03
N SER A 134 -4.24 14.98 7.93
CA SER A 134 -3.64 14.06 6.97
C SER A 134 -2.42 14.69 6.29
N ALA A 135 -1.35 13.93 6.14
CA ALA A 135 -0.20 14.34 5.35
C ALA A 135 -0.53 14.32 3.85
N ALA A 136 0.35 14.89 3.02
CA ALA A 136 0.14 14.95 1.58
C ALA A 136 0.21 13.55 0.94
N VAL A 137 1.26 12.77 1.23
CA VAL A 137 1.61 11.56 0.48
C VAL A 137 1.90 10.31 1.31
N HIS A 138 2.16 10.46 2.61
CA HIS A 138 2.55 9.35 3.48
C HIS A 138 1.50 9.06 4.54
N PHE A 139 1.34 7.78 4.87
CA PHE A 139 0.54 7.35 6.02
C PHE A 139 1.26 7.76 7.31
N THR A 140 0.49 8.22 8.30
CA THR A 140 1.02 8.73 9.57
C THR A 140 0.44 7.98 10.74
N LYS A 141 1.25 7.75 11.78
CA LYS A 141 0.75 7.26 13.06
C LYS A 141 0.14 8.45 13.81
N ALA A 142 -1.19 8.44 13.93
CA ALA A 142 -1.95 9.51 14.59
C ALA A 142 -2.11 9.26 16.10
N GLY A 143 -2.00 8.00 16.53
CA GLY A 143 -2.09 7.58 17.91
C GLY A 143 -1.91 6.06 18.05
N PRO A 144 -1.97 5.51 19.27
CA PRO A 144 -1.95 4.06 19.48
C PRO A 144 -3.10 3.38 18.73
N GLY A 145 -2.77 2.40 17.89
CA GLY A 145 -3.71 1.68 17.04
C GLY A 145 -4.28 2.50 15.88
N GLN A 146 -3.78 3.71 15.62
CA GLN A 146 -4.42 4.66 14.72
C GLN A 146 -3.47 5.15 13.63
N ILE A 147 -3.75 4.77 12.38
CA ILE A 147 -3.02 5.22 11.21
C ILE A 147 -3.91 6.16 10.40
N ARG A 148 -3.41 7.35 10.06
CA ARG A 148 -4.14 8.30 9.22
C ARG A 148 -3.62 8.23 7.77
N PRO A 149 -4.49 7.93 6.78
CA PRO A 149 -4.11 7.96 5.38
C PRO A 149 -3.83 9.39 4.88
N PRO A 150 -2.97 9.55 3.86
CA PRO A 150 -2.67 10.83 3.26
C PRO A 150 -3.79 11.34 2.35
N LEU A 151 -3.77 12.63 2.02
CA LEU A 151 -4.69 13.23 1.03
C LEU A 151 -4.57 12.57 -0.35
N LYS A 152 -3.35 12.15 -0.76
CA LYS A 152 -3.11 11.38 -2.01
C LYS A 152 -3.94 10.08 -2.07
N ALA A 153 -4.32 9.49 -0.93
CA ALA A 153 -5.10 8.24 -0.91
C ALA A 153 -6.55 8.46 -1.39
N ILE A 154 -7.04 9.70 -1.42
CA ILE A 154 -8.36 10.03 -1.96
C ILE A 154 -8.33 9.84 -3.49
N PRO A 155 -9.30 9.12 -4.07
CA PRO A 155 -9.44 9.02 -5.52
C PRO A 155 -9.34 10.37 -6.22
N SER A 156 -8.71 10.43 -7.39
CA SER A 156 -8.56 11.66 -8.18
C SER A 156 -7.72 12.78 -7.55
N ILE A 157 -7.20 12.64 -6.32
CA ILE A 157 -6.25 13.59 -5.73
C ILE A 157 -4.82 13.17 -6.09
N SER A 158 -4.19 13.94 -6.98
CA SER A 158 -2.78 13.75 -7.33
C SER A 158 -1.85 14.17 -6.19
N GLN A 159 -0.62 13.67 -6.21
CA GLN A 159 0.43 14.09 -5.27
C GLN A 159 0.60 15.61 -5.27
N GLY A 160 0.65 16.25 -6.44
CA GLY A 160 0.79 17.71 -6.53
C GLY A 160 -0.39 18.46 -5.90
N MET A 161 -1.62 17.98 -6.09
CA MET A 161 -2.79 18.57 -5.43
C MET A 161 -2.73 18.40 -3.91
N ALA A 162 -2.39 17.20 -3.42
CA ALA A 162 -2.23 16.93 -2.00
C ALA A 162 -1.17 17.83 -1.34
N GLU A 163 -0.01 17.98 -1.99
CA GLU A 163 1.07 18.85 -1.52
C GLU A 163 0.65 20.33 -1.52
N SER A 164 -0.06 20.79 -2.55
CA SER A 164 -0.59 22.16 -2.60
C SER A 164 -1.61 22.43 -1.51
N ILE A 165 -2.49 21.47 -1.18
CA ILE A 165 -3.44 21.60 -0.07
C ILE A 165 -2.69 21.71 1.28
N VAL A 166 -1.71 20.84 1.52
CA VAL A 166 -0.90 20.88 2.76
C VAL A 166 -0.10 22.18 2.88
N ARG A 167 0.42 22.70 1.76
CA ARG A 167 1.09 24.00 1.73
C ARG A 167 0.11 25.12 2.03
N ALA A 168 -1.03 25.14 1.35
CA ALA A 168 -2.04 26.18 1.51
C ALA A 168 -2.57 26.27 2.94
N ARG A 169 -2.82 25.13 3.61
CA ARG A 169 -3.33 25.14 5.00
C ARG A 169 -2.33 25.67 6.03
N ALA A 170 -1.03 25.78 5.69
CA ALA A 170 -0.03 26.40 6.56
C ALA A 170 -0.32 27.90 6.80
N ASP A 171 -1.01 28.56 5.87
CA ASP A 171 -1.44 29.95 6.00
C ASP A 171 -2.71 30.12 6.86
N GLY A 172 -3.16 29.06 7.54
CA GLY A 172 -4.31 29.05 8.44
C GLY A 172 -5.50 28.26 7.92
N VAL A 173 -6.56 28.18 8.73
CA VAL A 173 -7.80 27.45 8.43
C VAL A 173 -8.47 28.02 7.18
N PHE A 174 -9.07 27.17 6.35
CA PHE A 174 -9.88 27.60 5.22
C PHE A 174 -11.26 28.04 5.72
N LYS A 175 -11.74 29.20 5.27
CA LYS A 175 -13.07 29.72 5.65
C LYS A 175 -14.18 29.17 4.77
N SER A 176 -13.87 28.85 3.51
CA SER A 176 -14.82 28.26 2.56
C SER A 176 -14.13 27.36 1.53
N ARG A 177 -14.94 26.62 0.78
CA ARG A 177 -14.46 25.76 -0.33
C ARG A 177 -13.86 26.61 -1.45
N ASP A 178 -14.43 27.78 -1.75
CA ASP A 178 -13.84 28.75 -2.69
C ASP A 178 -12.42 29.17 -2.27
N GLU A 179 -12.22 29.39 -0.97
CA GLU A 179 -10.92 29.78 -0.45
C GLU A 179 -9.91 28.63 -0.55
N LEU A 180 -10.33 27.40 -0.26
CA LEU A 180 -9.53 26.20 -0.46
C LEU A 180 -9.10 26.06 -1.93
N MET A 181 -10.03 26.19 -2.88
CA MET A 181 -9.73 26.11 -4.32
C MET A 181 -8.70 27.16 -4.73
N ARG A 182 -8.90 28.42 -4.32
CA ARG A 182 -8.02 29.54 -4.65
C ARG A 182 -6.63 29.39 -4.02
N ARG A 183 -6.54 29.03 -2.74
CA ARG A 183 -5.26 28.92 -2.01
C ARG A 183 -4.48 27.67 -2.41
N ALA A 184 -5.15 26.53 -2.56
CA ALA A 184 -4.49 25.27 -2.94
C ALA A 184 -4.34 25.11 -4.46
N GLY A 185 -4.95 25.97 -5.27
CA GLY A 185 -4.91 25.88 -6.73
C GLY A 185 -5.56 24.60 -7.27
N ILE A 186 -6.62 24.12 -6.60
CA ILE A 186 -7.34 22.89 -6.99
C ILE A 186 -8.69 23.22 -7.65
N GLY A 187 -9.10 22.40 -8.61
CA GLY A 187 -10.37 22.56 -9.31
C GLY A 187 -11.57 22.00 -8.55
N GLN A 188 -12.77 22.29 -9.06
CA GLN A 188 -14.05 21.87 -8.46
C GLN A 188 -14.14 20.36 -8.25
N SER A 189 -13.68 19.56 -9.22
CA SER A 189 -13.71 18.10 -9.13
C SER A 189 -12.89 17.55 -7.94
N ALA A 190 -11.78 18.21 -7.58
CA ALA A 190 -10.98 17.82 -6.42
C ALA A 190 -11.74 18.12 -5.12
N VAL A 191 -12.41 19.28 -5.04
CA VAL A 191 -13.26 19.67 -3.88
C VAL A 191 -14.41 18.70 -3.69
N GLU A 192 -15.12 18.33 -4.77
CA GLU A 192 -16.21 17.35 -4.70
C GLU A 192 -15.72 15.99 -4.19
N THR A 193 -14.49 15.60 -4.53
CA THR A 193 -13.95 14.32 -4.08
C THR A 193 -13.48 14.39 -2.62
N LEU A 194 -12.91 15.52 -2.19
CA LEU A 194 -12.63 15.80 -0.78
C LEU A 194 -13.91 15.83 0.07
N GLU A 195 -15.00 16.38 -0.47
CA GLU A 195 -16.31 16.37 0.18
C GLU A 195 -16.86 14.95 0.33
N LYS A 196 -16.83 14.15 -0.75
CA LYS A 196 -17.25 12.74 -0.72
C LYS A 196 -16.41 11.90 0.24
N ALA A 197 -15.13 12.24 0.41
CA ALA A 197 -14.25 11.62 1.40
C ALA A 197 -14.51 12.09 2.84
N GLY A 198 -15.41 13.06 3.05
CA GLY A 198 -15.78 13.60 4.36
C GLY A 198 -14.81 14.65 4.91
N CYS A 199 -13.81 15.07 4.14
CA CYS A 199 -12.75 15.99 4.61
C CYS A 199 -13.22 17.45 4.76
N LEU A 200 -14.33 17.83 4.13
CA LEU A 200 -14.83 19.21 4.10
C LEU A 200 -16.02 19.45 5.04
N LYS A 201 -16.23 18.57 6.03
CA LYS A 201 -17.34 18.70 6.98
C LYS A 201 -17.23 20.02 7.75
N GLY A 202 -18.29 20.83 7.69
CA GLY A 202 -18.33 22.14 8.34
C GLY A 202 -17.64 23.28 7.57
N LEU A 203 -17.11 23.02 6.37
CA LEU A 203 -16.57 24.05 5.49
C LEU A 203 -17.67 24.56 4.53
N PRO A 204 -18.16 25.81 4.68
CA PRO A 204 -19.22 26.35 3.84
C PRO A 204 -18.74 26.48 2.38
N ALA A 205 -19.68 26.45 1.44
CA ALA A 205 -19.36 26.53 0.01
C ALA A 205 -18.64 27.86 -0.31
N SER A 206 -19.22 28.98 0.11
CA SER A 206 -18.65 30.32 -0.06
C SER A 206 -18.51 31.06 1.27
N SER A 207 -17.71 32.13 1.26
CA SER A 207 -17.58 33.06 2.38
C SER A 207 -18.69 34.13 2.39
N GLN A 208 -19.56 34.15 1.37
CA GLN A 208 -20.74 35.01 1.36
C GLN A 208 -21.74 34.49 2.39
N ILE A 209 -22.12 35.37 3.31
CA ILE A 209 -23.28 35.16 4.18
C ILE A 209 -24.50 35.24 3.26
N ASP A 210 -25.16 34.12 3.01
CA ASP A 210 -26.45 34.16 2.32
C ASP A 210 -27.48 34.71 3.32
N LEU A 211 -27.86 35.98 3.13
CA LEU A 211 -28.83 36.66 3.98
C LEU A 211 -30.19 35.93 3.99
N PHE A 212 -30.47 35.11 2.96
CA PHE A 212 -31.69 34.30 2.87
C PHE A 212 -31.63 33.03 3.73
N GLU A 213 -30.45 32.46 4.02
CA GLU A 213 -30.32 31.34 4.96
C GLU A 213 -30.45 31.78 6.43
N LEU A 214 -30.19 33.06 6.74
CA LEU A 214 -30.32 33.65 8.08
C LEU A 214 -31.76 34.06 8.44
N LEU A 215 -32.66 34.08 7.45
CA LEU A 215 -34.05 34.53 7.60
C LEU A 215 -35.07 33.39 7.40
N GLY A 216 -34.61 32.14 7.32
CA GLY A 216 -35.43 30.94 7.15
C GLY A 216 -35.56 30.11 8.43
#